data_AF-A0A0F8XY09-F1
#
_entry.id   AF-A0A0F8XY09-F1
#
_cell.length_a   1.000
_cell.length_b   1.000
_cell.length_c   1.000
_cell.angle_alpha   90.00
_cell.angle_beta   90.00
_cell.angle_gamma   90.00
#
_symmetry.space_group_name_H-M   'P 1'
#
loop_
_entity.id
_entity.type
_entity.pdbx_description
1 polymer ?
#
loop_
_entity_poly.entity_id
_entity_poly.type
_entity_poly.pdbx_seq_one_letter_code
_entity_poly.pdbx_strand_id
1 'polypeptide(L)' 'MAEVKEITKEEFQAYEAVRASGITNMYAVPTVEVISGLDRSTILAIMEKYSELNEKYPGVRGGLAK' A
#
# COMPACT_ATOMS: atom_id res chain seq x y z
N MET A 1 7.37 -20.46 -4.54
CA MET A 1 7.47 -19.82 -3.21
C MET A 1 7.60 -18.34 -3.50
N ALA A 2 6.60 -17.53 -3.14
CA ALA A 2 6.66 -16.10 -3.44
C ALA A 2 7.77 -15.50 -2.57
N GLU A 3 8.74 -14.86 -3.21
CA GLU A 3 9.78 -14.09 -2.55
C GLU A 3 9.09 -13.07 -1.62
N VAL A 4 9.52 -13.02 -0.37
CA VAL A 4 8.99 -12.09 0.62
C VAL A 4 9.51 -10.71 0.23
N LYS A 5 8.81 -10.02 -0.68
CA LYS A 5 9.16 -8.66 -1.08
C LYS A 5 9.08 -7.77 0.15
N GLU A 6 10.21 -7.17 0.50
CA GLU A 6 10.27 -6.14 1.54
C GLU A 6 9.69 -4.85 0.98
N ILE A 7 8.61 -4.37 1.60
CA ILE A 7 7.94 -3.15 1.18
C ILE A 7 8.59 -1.95 1.88
N THR A 8 8.98 -0.96 1.09
CA THR A 8 9.51 0.31 1.58
C THR A 8 8.41 1.24 2.09
N LYS A 9 8.80 2.25 2.88
CA LYS A 9 7.85 3.28 3.35
C LYS A 9 7.21 4.03 2.19
N GLU A 10 7.99 4.32 1.14
CA GLU A 10 7.55 5.09 -0.03
C GLU A 10 6.53 4.31 -0.86
N GLU A 11 6.75 3.00 -1.07
CA GLU A 11 5.77 2.14 -1.73
C GLU A 11 4.45 2.07 -0.94
N PHE A 12 4.55 1.89 0.38
CA PHE A 12 3.37 1.88 1.24
C PHE A 12 2.64 3.23 1.23
N GLN A 13 3.39 4.34 1.18
CA GLN A 13 2.82 5.68 1.08
C GLN A 13 2.15 5.95 -0.27
N ALA A 14 2.73 5.48 -1.37
CA ALA A 14 2.10 5.57 -2.68
C ALA A 14 0.77 4.80 -2.72
N TYR A 15 0.75 3.58 -2.16
CA TYR A 15 -0.47 2.78 -2.02
C TYR A 15 -1.52 3.50 -1.15
N GLU A 16 -1.14 4.02 0.01
CA GLU A 16 -2.06 4.73 0.90
C GLU A 16 -2.55 6.06 0.31
N ALA A 17 -1.76 6.74 -0.51
CA ALA A 17 -2.20 7.92 -1.23
C ALA A 17 -3.36 7.60 -2.19
N VAL A 18 -3.28 6.47 -2.91
CA VAL A 18 -4.40 6.00 -3.75
C VAL A 18 -5.62 5.66 -2.90
N ARG A 19 -5.42 4.95 -1.78
CA ARG A 19 -6.51 4.60 -0.85
C ARG A 19 -7.20 5.84 -0.29
N ALA A 20 -6.43 6.84 0.14
CA ALA A 20 -6.93 8.10 0.68
C ALA A 20 -7.60 8.98 -0.38
N SER A 21 -7.21 8.87 -1.65
CA SER A 21 -7.80 9.65 -2.74
C SER A 21 -9.27 9.31 -3.02
N GLY A 22 -9.70 8.08 -2.72
CA GLY A 22 -11.05 7.61 -3.01
C GLY A 22 -11.37 7.43 -4.50
N ILE A 23 -10.40 7.62 -5.40
CA ILE A 23 -10.59 7.55 -6.86
C ILE A 23 -10.94 6.13 -7.32
N THR A 24 -10.33 5.12 -6.71
CA THR A 24 -10.55 3.72 -7.05
C THR A 24 -10.64 2.85 -5.80
N ASN A 25 -11.25 1.69 -5.95
CA ASN A 25 -11.22 0.65 -4.93
C ASN A 25 -9.85 -0.04 -4.93
N MET A 26 -9.27 -0.30 -3.75
CA MET A 26 -7.96 -0.95 -3.64
C MET A 26 -7.93 -2.40 -4.15
N TYR A 27 -9.08 -3.05 -4.34
CA TYR A 27 -9.18 -4.35 -5.02
C TYR A 27 -9.11 -4.25 -6.54
N ALA A 28 -9.28 -3.06 -7.12
CA ALA A 28 -9.07 -2.80 -8.54
C ALA A 28 -7.57 -2.64 -8.83
N VAL A 29 -6.81 -3.72 -8.59
CA VAL A 29 -5.33 -3.76 -8.68
C VAL A 29 -4.78 -3.15 -9.98
N PRO A 30 -5.34 -3.40 -11.17
CA PRO A 30 -4.85 -2.77 -12.40
C PRO A 30 -4.95 -1.23 -12.37
N THR A 31 -6.00 -0.68 -11.74
CA THR A 31 -6.17 0.76 -11.60
C THR A 31 -5.24 1.32 -10.53
N VAL A 32 -5.07 0.60 -9.42
CA VAL A 32 -4.12 0.98 -8.37
C VAL A 32 -2.71 1.05 -8.94
N GLU A 33 -2.27 0.04 -9.69
CA GLU A 33 -0.97 -0.02 -10.37
C GLU A 33 -0.70 1.21 -11.25
N VAL A 34 -1.68 1.60 -12.07
CA VAL A 34 -1.56 2.80 -12.92
C VAL A 34 -1.46 4.09 -12.11
N ILE A 35 -2.22 4.23 -11.02
CA ILE A 35 -2.26 5.48 -10.24
C ILE A 35 -1.05 5.57 -9.30
N SER A 36 -0.71 4.49 -8.59
CA SER A 36 0.38 4.48 -7.61
C SER A 36 1.76 4.32 -8.26
N GLY A 37 1.82 3.85 -9.51
CA GLY A 37 3.08 3.49 -10.17
C GLY A 37 3.76 2.26 -9.56
N LEU A 38 3.02 1.47 -8.78
CA LEU A 38 3.54 0.27 -8.12
C LEU A 38 3.25 -0.94 -8.98
N ASP A 39 4.19 -1.87 -9.05
CA ASP A 39 3.94 -3.15 -9.70
C ASP A 39 2.90 -3.98 -8.92
N ARG A 40 2.19 -4.83 -9.66
CA ARG A 40 1.18 -5.73 -9.10
C ARG A 40 1.69 -6.57 -7.93
N SER A 41 2.95 -7.00 -7.93
CA SER A 41 3.48 -7.83 -6.86
C SER A 41 3.67 -7.04 -5.55
N THR A 42 4.13 -5.79 -5.63
CA THR A 42 4.18 -4.85 -4.50
C THR A 42 2.79 -4.61 -3.94
N ILE A 43 1.80 -4.36 -4.78
CA ILE A 43 0.42 -4.12 -4.33
C ILE A 43 -0.13 -5.32 -3.56
N LEU A 44 0.03 -6.53 -4.10
CA LEU A 44 -0.43 -7.75 -3.44
C LEU A 44 0.31 -8.01 -2.13
N ALA A 45 1.63 -7.79 -2.10
CA ALA A 45 2.43 -7.93 -0.89
C ALA A 45 2.05 -6.88 0.18
N ILE A 46 1.70 -5.66 -0.21
CA ILE A 46 1.14 -4.64 0.69
C ILE A 46 -0.20 -5.10 1.25
N MET A 47 -1.08 -5.65 0.42
CA MET A 47 -2.40 -6.15 0.86
C MET A 47 -2.25 -7.32 1.84
N GLU A 48 -1.29 -8.21 1.63
CA GLU A 48 -1.01 -9.36 2.51
C GLU A 48 -0.44 -8.91 3.86
N LYS A 49 0.57 -8.04 3.85
CA LYS A 49 1.29 -7.59 5.06
C LYS A 49 0.76 -6.27 5.62
N TYR A 50 -0.47 -5.93 5.28
CA TYR A 50 -1.00 -4.57 5.49
C TYR A 50 -0.95 -4.13 6.96
N SER A 51 -1.30 -5.03 7.88
CA SER A 51 -1.23 -4.76 9.33
C SER A 51 0.20 -4.48 9.79
N GLU A 52 1.15 -5.34 9.39
CA GLU A 52 2.57 -5.21 9.74
C GLU A 52 3.16 -3.91 9.22
N LEU A 53 2.82 -3.52 7.97
CA LEU A 53 3.27 -2.26 7.38
C LEU A 53 2.68 -1.04 8.08
N ASN A 54 1.44 -1.14 8.56
CA ASN A 54 0.80 -0.08 9.33
C ASN A 54 1.47 0.10 10.70
N GLU A 55 1.89 -1.00 11.35
CA GLU A 55 2.67 -0.95 12.60
C GLU A 55 4.10 -0.46 12.38
N LYS A 56 4.73 -0.86 11.27
CA LYS A 56 6.08 -0.44 10.88
C LYS A 56 6.13 1.03 10.47
N TYR A 57 5.07 1.53 9.83
CA TYR A 57 4.97 2.88 9.28
C TYR A 57 3.70 3.63 9.74
N PRO A 58 3.54 3.89 11.05
CA PRO A 58 2.29 4.42 11.63
C PRO A 58 1.90 5.82 11.11
N GLY A 59 2.85 6.58 10.56
CA GLY A 59 2.61 7.91 9.98
C GLY A 59 2.07 7.91 8.55
N VAL A 60 2.01 6.76 7.87
CA VAL A 60 1.66 6.70 6.44
C VAL A 60 0.16 6.70 6.19
N ARG A 61 -0.62 5.96 6.99
CA ARG A 61 -2.09 5.90 6.86
C ARG A 61 -2.81 7.14 7.44
N GLY A 62 -2.09 7.98 8.18
CA GLY A 62 -2.58 9.25 8.72
C GLY A 62 -3.63 9.11 9.83
N GLY A 63 -3.30 9.59 11.04
CA GLY A 63 -4.31 10.17 11.93
C GLY A 63 -4.74 9.38 13.17
N LEU A 64 -3.84 8.67 13.87
CA LEU A 64 -4.07 8.38 15.29
C LEU A 64 -2.92 8.94 16.13
N ALA A 65 -2.73 10.26 16.00
CA ALA A 65 -2.43 11.02 17.21
C ALA A 65 -3.66 10.83 18.11
N LYS A 66 -3.44 10.14 19.22
CA LYS A 66 -4.41 9.91 20.27
C LYS A 66 -4.95 11.23 20.84
#